data_AF-A0A940ZWN8-F1
#
_entry.id   AF-A0A940ZWN8-F1
#
_cell.length_a   1.000
_cell.length_b   1.000
_cell.length_c   1.000
_cell.angle_alpha   90.00
_cell.angle_beta   90.00
_cell.angle_gamma   90.00
#
_symmetry.space_group_name_H-M   'P 1'
#
loop_
_entity.id
_entity.type
_entity.pdbx_description
1 polymer ?
#
loop_
_entity_poly.entity_id
_entity_poly.type
_entity_poly.pdbx_seq_one_letter_code
_entity_poly.pdbx_strand_id
1 'polypeptide(L)' 'DYLTRVRVEKAVELMKKPEFSVEQVSKAIGFKSQSYFAEVFRKYIGVTPLIYKNSLF' A
#
# COMPACT_ATOMS: atom_id res chain seq x y z
N ASP A 1 13.61 7.60 -2.35
CA ASP A 1 13.16 8.28 -1.12
C ASP A 1 13.01 7.24 -0.01
N TYR A 2 13.83 7.33 1.05
CA TYR A 2 13.90 6.31 2.10
C TYR A 2 12.59 6.17 2.89
N LEU A 3 11.98 7.29 3.26
CA LEU A 3 10.70 7.31 3.98
C LEU A 3 9.58 6.66 3.17
N THR A 4 9.53 6.96 1.87
CA THR A 4 8.56 6.35 0.96
C THR A 4 8.70 4.83 0.89
N ARG A 5 9.94 4.31 0.83
CA ARG A 5 10.20 2.87 0.86
C ARG A 5 9.68 2.23 2.15
N VAL A 6 10.01 2.81 3.31
CA VAL A 6 9.55 2.32 4.62
C VAL A 6 8.01 2.30 4.69
N ARG A 7 7.34 3.32 4.15
CA ARG A 7 5.86 3.36 4.09
C ARG A 7 5.29 2.24 3.22
N VAL A 8 5.91 1.94 2.09
CA VAL A 8 5.46 0.84 1.21
C VAL A 8 5.67 -0.52 1.88
N GLU A 9 6.81 -0.74 2.54
CA GLU A 9 7.07 -1.97 3.30
C GLU A 9 6.01 -2.15 4.40
N LYS A 10 5.65 -1.07 5.12
CA LYS A 10 4.57 -1.11 6.11
C LYS A 10 3.20 -1.38 5.49
N ALA A 11 2.94 -0.84 4.28
CA ALA A 11 1.68 -1.07 3.57
C ALA A 11 1.48 -2.55 3.25
N VAL A 12 2.54 -3.23 2.79
CA VAL A 12 2.53 -4.66 2.51
C VAL A 12 2.19 -5.46 3.77
N GLU A 13 2.81 -5.15 4.90
CA GLU A 13 2.53 -5.82 6.17
C GLU A 13 1.07 -5.63 6.64
N LEU A 14 0.50 -4.45 6.42
CA LEU A 14 -0.91 -4.20 6.75
C LEU A 14 -1.88 -4.90 5.78
N MET A 15 -1.53 -5.06 4.49
CA MET A 15 -2.42 -5.71 3.52
C MET A 15 -2.56 -7.22 3.72
N LYS A 16 -1.59 -7.87 4.37
CA LYS A 16 -1.67 -9.28 4.79
C LYS A 16 -2.77 -9.54 5.81
N LYS A 17 -3.31 -8.49 6.42
CA LYS A 17 -4.38 -8.55 7.39
C LYS A 17 -5.72 -8.29 6.69
N PRO A 18 -6.62 -9.29 6.59
CA PRO A 18 -7.84 -9.18 5.79
C PRO A 18 -8.76 -8.03 6.22
N GLU A 19 -8.73 -7.67 7.51
CA GLU A 19 -9.53 -6.59 8.09
C GLU A 19 -9.16 -5.18 7.59
N PHE A 20 -7.99 -4.99 6.97
CA PHE A 20 -7.54 -3.68 6.50
C PHE A 20 -7.80 -3.50 5.01
N SER A 21 -8.74 -2.64 4.63
CA SER A 21 -8.94 -2.21 3.24
C SER A 21 -7.74 -1.41 2.71
N VAL A 22 -7.58 -1.37 1.38
CA VAL A 22 -6.53 -0.56 0.72
C VAL A 22 -6.59 0.91 1.15
N GLU A 23 -7.80 1.45 1.34
CA GLU A 23 -8.00 2.80 1.85
C GLU A 23 -7.48 2.97 3.29
N GLN A 24 -7.81 2.03 4.19
CA GLN A 24 -7.34 2.07 5.58
C GLN A 24 -5.81 1.98 5.63
N VAL A 25 -5.19 1.15 4.78
CA VAL A 25 -3.74 1.06 4.66
C VAL A 25 -3.13 2.38 4.20
N SER A 26 -3.67 3.00 3.15
CA SER A 26 -3.20 4.29 2.63
C SER A 26 -3.24 5.40 3.70
N LYS A 27 -4.29 5.44 4.52
CA LYS A 27 -4.43 6.39 5.63
C LYS A 27 -3.42 6.09 6.74
N ALA A 28 -3.25 4.82 7.12
CA ALA A 28 -2.38 4.39 8.22
C ALA A 28 -0.89 4.71 7.97
N ILE A 29 -0.43 4.68 6.71
CA ILE A 29 0.96 4.97 6.34
C ILE A 29 1.19 6.45 5.98
N GLY A 30 0.16 7.30 6.11
CA GLY A 30 0.28 8.76 6.00
C GLY A 30 0.39 9.31 4.58
N PHE A 31 -0.16 8.62 3.57
CA PHE A 31 -0.28 9.22 2.23
C PHE A 31 -1.48 10.17 2.16
N LYS A 32 -1.25 11.34 1.54
CA LYS A 32 -2.28 12.38 1.40
C LYS A 32 -3.36 12.05 0.37
N SER A 33 -3.06 11.19 -0.60
CA SER A 33 -4.04 10.72 -1.58
C SER A 33 -3.83 9.25 -1.90
N GLN A 34 -4.94 8.54 -2.15
CA GLN A 34 -4.91 7.14 -2.57
C GLN A 34 -4.25 6.98 -3.94
N SER A 35 -4.43 7.93 -4.86
CA SER A 35 -3.83 7.88 -6.20
C SER A 35 -2.30 7.95 -6.13
N TYR A 36 -1.76 8.86 -5.31
CA TYR A 36 -0.30 8.97 -5.12
C TYR A 36 0.26 7.73 -4.44
N PHE A 37 -0.44 7.21 -3.42
CA PHE A 37 -0.10 5.93 -2.82
C PHE A 37 -0.06 4.80 -3.85
N ALA A 38 -1.08 4.68 -4.70
CA ALA A 38 -1.17 3.61 -5.70
C ALA A 38 -0.04 3.68 -6.74
N GLU A 39 0.32 4.90 -7.19
CA GLU A 39 1.45 5.12 -8.10
C GLU A 39 2.77 4.71 -7.45
N VAL A 40 3.02 5.19 -6.22
CA VAL A 40 4.21 4.87 -5.45
C VAL A 40 4.30 3.37 -5.19
N PHE A 41 3.23 2.76 -4.67
CA PHE A 41 3.19 1.33 -4.37
C PHE A 41 3.49 0.50 -5.62
N ARG A 42 2.87 0.85 -6.76
CA ARG A 42 3.16 0.19 -8.04
C ARG A 42 4.61 0.36 -8.48
N LYS A 43 5.21 1.53 -8.26
CA LYS A 43 6.64 1.75 -8.59
C LYS A 43 7.57 0.85 -7.78
N TYR A 44 7.25 0.55 -6.52
CA TYR A 44 8.10 -0.28 -5.65
C TYR A 44 7.76 -1.79 -5.72
N ILE A 45 6.49 -2.16 -5.90
CA ILE A 45 6.00 -3.54 -5.83
C ILE A 45 5.71 -4.13 -7.22
N GLY A 46 5.53 -3.29 -8.24
CA GLY A 46 5.25 -3.68 -9.63
C GLY A 46 3.75 -3.76 -9.99
N VAL A 47 2.87 -3.88 -9.00
CA VAL A 47 1.40 -3.94 -9.18
C VAL A 47 0.67 -2.91 -8.32
N THR A 48 -0.59 -2.63 -8.62
CA THR A 48 -1.38 -1.70 -7.79
C THR A 48 -1.70 -2.32 -6.43
N PRO A 49 -1.95 -1.50 -5.38
CA PRO A 49 -2.26 -2.02 -4.06
C PRO A 49 -3.54 -2.89 -4.02
N LEU A 50 -4.52 -2.60 -4.89
CA LEU A 50 -5.74 -3.41 -5.01
C LEU A 50 -5.45 -4.79 -5.61
N ILE A 51 -4.66 -4.85 -6.68
CA ILE A 51 -4.25 -6.13 -7.29
C ILE A 51 -3.46 -6.96 -6.27
N TYR A 52 -2.51 -6.32 -5.57
CA TYR A 52 -1.73 -6.99 -4.53
C TYR A 52 -2.65 -7.56 -3.44
N LYS A 53 -3.59 -6.77 -2.92
CA LYS A 53 -4.52 -7.24 -1.88
C LYS A 53 -5.37 -8.42 -2.35
N ASN A 54 -5.89 -8.36 -3.57
CA ASN A 54 -6.70 -9.43 -4.17
C ASN A 54 -5.90 -10.70 -4.50
N SER A 55 -4.57 -10.65 -4.47
CA SER A 55 -3.73 -11.85 -4.64
C SER A 55 -3.41 -12.57 -3.33
N LEU A 56 -3.70 -11.94 -2.18
CA LEU A 56 -3.42 -12.51 -0.86
C LEU A 56 -4.51 -13.50 -0.39
N PHE A 57 -5.72 -13.38 -0.96
CA PHE A 57 -6.92 -14.15 -0.63
C PHE A 57 -7.76 -14.33 -1.89
#